data_AF-A0A1E1WU42-F1
#
_entry.id   AF-A0A1E1WU42-F1
#
_cell.length_a   1.000
_cell.length_b   1.000
_cell.length_c   1.000
_cell.angle_alpha   90.00
_cell.angle_beta   90.00
_cell.angle_gamma   90.00
#
_symmetry.space_group_name_H-M   'P 1'
#
loop_
_entity.id
_entity.type
_entity.pdbx_description
1 polymer ?
#
loop_
_entity_poly.entity_id
_entity_poly.type
_entity_poly.pdbx_seq_one_letter_code
_entity_poly.pdbx_strand_id
1 'polypeptide(L)'
;VQLDEAGRVKYSAIARQGHGADKIIYSKLTDLLPSEVLAEDDPSLHKPSDDDIQDITEKTKLALEKLTNAKISAAMPVKAAPKAAPAQYIRYTPAQQSGAFNSGAKQRVIRMVEAQVDPMEPPRFQINKKIPRAAPS
;
A
#
# COMPACT_ATOMS: atom_id res chain seq x y z
N VAL A 1 -1.62 28.71 -6.27
CA VAL A 1 -0.85 28.97 -5.04
C VAL A 1 -1.64 28.39 -3.88
N GLN A 2 -1.04 27.53 -3.06
CA GLN A 2 -1.70 26.97 -1.87
C GLN A 2 -1.30 27.78 -0.63
N LEU A 3 -2.25 28.02 0.27
CA LEU A 3 -2.05 28.75 1.52
C LEU A 3 -2.10 27.80 2.72
N ASP A 4 -1.37 28.12 3.78
CA ASP A 4 -1.46 27.43 5.06
C ASP A 4 -2.59 27.97 5.93
N GLU A 5 -2.81 27.31 7.06
CA GLU A 5 -3.84 27.68 8.04
C GLU A 5 -3.57 29.07 8.65
N ALA A 6 -2.32 29.54 8.60
CA ALA A 6 -1.91 30.88 9.01
C ALA A 6 -1.97 31.90 7.85
N GLY A 7 -2.47 31.52 6.68
CA GLY A 7 -2.60 32.39 5.50
C GLY A 7 -1.28 32.68 4.75
N ARG A 8 -0.18 32.00 5.10
CA ARG A 8 1.11 32.11 4.41
C ARG A 8 1.16 31.17 3.20
N VAL A 9 2.01 31.50 2.23
CA VAL A 9 2.20 30.66 1.05
C VAL A 9 2.91 29.35 1.45
N LYS A 10 2.29 28.20 1.11
CA LYS A 10 2.84 26.86 1.34
C LYS A 10 3.93 26.51 0.32
N TYR A 11 5.13 27.04 0.50
CA TYR A 11 6.30 26.64 -0.32
C TYR A 11 6.70 25.17 -0.13
N SER A 12 6.31 24.55 0.98
CA SER A 12 6.50 23.10 1.22
C SER A 12 5.82 22.20 0.19
N ALA A 13 4.85 22.71 -0.58
CA ALA A 13 4.22 21.97 -1.68
C ALA A 13 5.24 21.57 -2.77
N ILE A 14 6.31 22.36 -2.96
CA ILE A 14 7.38 22.06 -3.91
C ILE A 14 8.18 20.85 -3.42
N ALA A 15 8.58 20.85 -2.14
CA ALA A 15 9.32 19.74 -1.53
C ALA A 15 8.49 18.44 -1.41
N ARG A 16 7.15 18.55 -1.40
CA ARG A 16 6.23 17.40 -1.34
C ARG A 16 5.88 16.79 -2.69
N GLN A 17 6.43 17.31 -3.79
CA GLN A 17 6.13 16.80 -5.12
C GLN A 17 6.49 15.31 -5.24
N GLY A 18 5.53 14.48 -5.64
CA GLY A 18 5.72 13.02 -5.78
C GLY A 18 5.59 12.21 -4.48
N HIS A 19 5.33 12.86 -3.34
CA HIS A 19 5.07 12.20 -2.07
C HIS A 19 3.58 12.15 -1.72
N GLY A 20 3.19 11.19 -0.89
CA GLY A 20 1.84 11.14 -0.31
C GLY A 20 1.58 12.33 0.61
N ALA A 21 0.33 12.74 0.74
CA ALA A 21 -0.08 13.87 1.58
C ALA A 21 0.34 13.70 3.05
N ASP A 22 0.36 12.46 3.54
CA ASP A 22 0.67 12.09 4.92
C ASP A 22 2.16 11.98 5.21
N LYS A 23 3.04 12.04 4.18
CA LYS A 23 4.48 11.98 4.39
C LYS A 23 4.96 13.28 5.03
N ILE A 24 5.56 13.16 6.22
CA ILE A 24 6.13 14.29 6.93
C ILE A 24 7.45 14.70 6.27
N ILE A 25 7.55 15.97 5.90
CA ILE A 25 8.75 16.58 5.30
C ILE A 25 9.01 17.90 6.01
N TYR A 26 10.17 17.98 6.64
CA TYR A 26 10.65 19.19 7.31
C TYR A 26 11.30 20.10 6.27
N SER A 27 10.78 21.33 6.17
CA SER A 27 11.21 22.32 5.16
C SER A 27 11.15 23.75 5.68
N LYS A 28 10.59 23.97 6.87
CA LYS A 28 10.44 25.29 7.47
C LYS A 28 11.58 25.53 8.46
N LEU A 29 11.92 26.80 8.67
CA LEU A 29 12.87 27.18 9.72
C LEU A 29 12.40 26.74 11.11
N THR A 30 11.09 26.72 11.35
CA THR A 30 10.50 26.25 12.61
C THR A 30 10.86 24.81 12.94
N ASP A 31 11.14 23.99 11.92
CA ASP A 31 11.47 22.56 12.09
C ASP A 31 12.94 22.38 12.51
N LEU A 32 13.78 23.42 12.35
CA LEU A 32 15.19 23.42 12.74
C LEU A 32 15.43 23.96 14.14
N LEU A 33 14.44 24.63 14.72
CA LEU A 33 14.54 25.16 16.07
C LEU A 33 14.41 24.01 17.08
N PRO A 34 15.25 23.96 18.12
CA PRO A 34 15.13 22.95 19.16
C PRO A 34 13.79 23.12 19.89
N SER A 35 13.15 22.00 20.22
CA SER A 35 12.07 21.97 21.18
C SER A 35 12.66 21.87 22.59
N GLU A 36 12.20 22.73 23.49
CA GLU A 36 12.60 22.67 24.90
C GLU A 36 11.78 21.59 25.61
N VAL A 37 12.46 20.75 26.40
CA VAL A 37 11.79 19.80 27.30
C VAL A 37 11.39 20.59 28.56
N LEU A 38 10.10 20.87 28.70
CA LEU A 38 9.57 21.72 29.77
C LEU A 38 9.49 20.99 31.12
N ALA A 39 9.42 19.66 31.11
CA ALA A 39 9.37 18.80 32.29
C ALA A 39 10.04 17.45 32.01
N GLU A 40 10.67 16.86 33.02
CA GLU A 40 11.30 15.52 32.94
C GLU A 40 10.29 14.40 32.63
N ASP A 41 9.00 14.58 32.96
CA ASP A 41 7.94 13.58 32.78
C ASP A 41 6.85 14.08 31.82
N ASP A 42 7.25 14.51 30.62
CA ASP A 42 6.33 14.92 29.55
C ASP A 42 5.62 13.70 28.92
N PRO A 43 4.27 13.60 28.99
CA PRO A 43 3.52 12.49 28.42
C PRO A 43 3.70 12.31 26.90
N SER A 44 4.11 13.36 26.17
CA SER A 44 4.33 13.27 24.72
C SER A 44 5.62 12.53 24.34
N LEU A 45 6.57 12.40 25.28
CA LEU A 45 7.82 11.66 25.11
C LEU A 45 7.72 10.22 25.62
N HIS A 46 6.61 9.86 26.26
CA HIS A 46 6.40 8.49 26.71
C HIS A 46 6.31 7.53 25.53
N LYS A 47 6.76 6.30 25.79
CA LYS A 47 6.53 5.21 24.84
C LYS A 47 5.02 4.97 24.73
N PRO A 48 4.53 4.52 23.55
CA PRO A 48 3.18 4.00 23.45
C PRO A 48 2.92 2.90 24.49
N SER A 49 1.65 2.62 24.77
CA SER A 49 1.27 1.60 25.76
C SER A 49 1.82 0.22 25.37
N ASP A 50 2.06 -0.64 26.37
CA ASP A 50 2.54 -2.00 26.11
C ASP A 50 1.56 -2.81 25.23
N ASP A 51 0.26 -2.54 25.36
CA ASP A 51 -0.78 -3.16 24.53
C ASP A 51 -0.66 -2.69 23.06
N ASP A 52 -0.47 -1.39 22.80
CA ASP A 52 -0.25 -0.87 21.44
C ASP A 52 1.01 -1.46 20.79
N ILE A 53 2.07 -1.62 21.58
CA ILE A 53 3.33 -2.22 21.12
C ILE A 53 3.10 -3.67 20.72
N GLN A 54 2.38 -4.45 21.52
CA GLN A 54 2.04 -5.84 21.19
C GLN A 54 1.19 -5.91 19.91
N ASP A 55 0.16 -5.08 19.80
CA ASP A 55 -0.71 -4.97 18.62
C ASP A 55 0.08 -4.68 17.33
N ILE A 56 0.99 -3.71 17.37
CA ILE A 56 1.84 -3.35 16.23
C ILE A 56 2.82 -4.48 15.92
N THR A 57 3.38 -5.12 16.94
CA THR A 57 4.31 -6.25 16.78
C THR A 57 3.62 -7.42 16.08
N GLU A 58 2.38 -7.75 16.45
CA GLU A 58 1.62 -8.82 15.79
C GLU A 58 1.29 -8.47 14.34
N LYS A 59 0.80 -7.24 14.09
CA LYS A 59 0.49 -6.77 12.72
C LYS A 59 1.73 -6.79 11.82
N THR A 60 2.87 -6.32 12.32
CA THR A 60 4.12 -6.29 11.56
C THR A 60 4.68 -7.69 11.34
N LYS A 61 4.62 -8.57 12.36
CA LYS A 61 5.00 -9.98 12.24
C LYS A 61 4.20 -10.70 11.15
N LEU A 62 2.87 -10.59 11.16
CA LEU A 62 1.99 -11.21 10.16
C LEU A 62 2.29 -10.69 8.74
N ALA A 63 2.56 -9.38 8.59
CA ALA A 63 2.91 -8.79 7.31
C ALA A 63 4.25 -9.32 6.77
N LEU A 64 5.26 -9.44 7.64
CA LEU A 64 6.57 -9.98 7.28
C LEU A 64 6.48 -11.47 6.94
N GLU A 65 5.74 -12.26 7.72
CA GLU A 65 5.49 -13.68 7.44
C GLU A 65 4.81 -13.88 6.08
N LYS A 66 3.85 -13.03 5.71
CA LYS A 66 3.22 -13.08 4.39
C LYS A 66 4.24 -12.85 3.26
N LEU A 67 5.15 -11.90 3.41
CA LEU A 67 6.19 -11.62 2.42
C LEU A 67 7.22 -12.75 2.32
N THR A 68 7.66 -13.31 3.46
CA THR A 68 8.62 -14.41 3.48
C THR A 68 8.03 -15.69 2.93
N ASN A 69 6.78 -16.02 3.25
CA ASN A 69 6.07 -17.18 2.69
C ASN A 69 5.96 -17.10 1.17
N ALA A 70 5.70 -15.91 0.61
CA ALA A 70 5.69 -15.73 -0.85
C ALA A 70 7.08 -16.02 -1.46
N LYS A 71 8.17 -15.57 -0.83
CA LYS A 71 9.55 -15.83 -1.28
C LYS A 71 9.93 -17.31 -1.16
N ILE A 72 9.60 -17.95 -0.05
CA ILE A 72 9.83 -19.38 0.18
C ILE A 72 9.08 -20.20 -0.87
N SER A 73 7.80 -19.89 -1.10
CA SER A 73 6.99 -20.61 -2.09
C SER A 73 7.58 -20.51 -3.51
N ALA A 74 8.20 -19.39 -3.88
CA ALA A 74 8.83 -19.22 -5.18
C ALA A 74 10.16 -19.97 -5.32
N ALA A 75 10.86 -20.20 -4.22
CA ALA A 75 12.13 -20.93 -4.19
C ALA A 75 11.95 -22.45 -4.19
N MET A 76 10.77 -22.97 -3.83
CA MET A 76 10.46 -24.40 -3.84
C MET A 76 10.45 -24.94 -5.29
N PRO A 77 11.29 -25.94 -5.63
CA PRO A 77 11.41 -26.44 -7.01
C PRO A 77 10.16 -27.14 -7.55
N VAL A 78 9.41 -27.82 -6.68
CA VAL A 78 8.19 -28.52 -7.02
C VAL A 78 7.06 -27.96 -6.18
N LYS A 79 5.97 -27.55 -6.84
CA LYS A 79 4.75 -27.11 -6.16
C LYS A 79 3.69 -28.18 -6.32
N ALA A 80 3.08 -28.56 -5.19
CA ALA A 80 1.81 -29.29 -5.26
C ALA A 80 0.78 -28.40 -5.98
N ALA A 81 -0.03 -29.00 -6.85
CA ALA A 81 -1.05 -28.27 -7.58
C ALA A 81 -1.98 -27.55 -6.57
N PRO A 82 -2.10 -26.22 -6.62
CA PRO A 82 -2.98 -25.51 -5.71
C PRO A 82 -4.43 -25.96 -5.96
N LYS A 83 -5.19 -26.18 -4.88
CA LYS A 83 -6.63 -26.41 -5.00
C LYS A 83 -7.26 -25.12 -5.54
N ALA A 84 -8.04 -25.24 -6.61
CA ALA A 84 -8.75 -24.10 -7.17
C ALA A 84 -9.63 -23.44 -6.10
N ALA A 85 -9.45 -22.14 -5.92
CA ALA A 85 -10.27 -21.36 -5.00
C ALA A 85 -11.75 -21.39 -5.45
N PRO A 86 -12.71 -21.30 -4.52
CA PRO A 86 -14.12 -21.18 -4.88
C PRO A 86 -14.39 -19.91 -5.68
N ALA A 87 -15.43 -19.95 -6.52
CA ALA A 87 -15.81 -18.80 -7.35
C ALA A 87 -16.19 -17.58 -6.48
N GLN A 88 -15.66 -16.40 -6.84
CA GLN A 88 -15.93 -15.15 -6.16
C GLN A 88 -16.94 -14.32 -6.95
N TYR A 89 -17.88 -13.67 -6.27
CA TYR A 89 -18.85 -12.77 -6.90
C TYR A 89 -18.54 -11.33 -6.52
N ILE A 90 -18.33 -10.48 -7.53
CA ILE A 90 -18.02 -9.05 -7.34
C ILE A 90 -19.17 -8.23 -7.90
N ARG A 91 -19.67 -7.28 -7.12
CA ARG A 91 -20.63 -6.28 -7.57
C ARG A 91 -19.88 -5.06 -8.10
N TYR A 92 -20.05 -4.78 -9.38
CA TYR A 92 -19.41 -3.66 -10.06
C TYR A 92 -20.43 -2.59 -10.45
N THR A 93 -20.13 -1.34 -10.14
CA THR A 93 -20.88 -0.17 -10.61
C THR A 93 -20.03 0.53 -11.67
N PRO A 94 -20.43 0.48 -12.96
CA PRO A 94 -19.71 1.19 -14.01
C PRO A 94 -19.73 2.70 -13.78
N ALA A 95 -18.60 3.35 -14.06
CA ALA A 95 -18.50 4.81 -14.02
C ALA A 95 -19.27 5.48 -15.17
N GLN A 96 -19.27 4.85 -16.35
CA GLN A 96 -20.07 5.29 -17.50
C GLN A 96 -21.47 4.70 -17.42
N GLN A 97 -22.46 5.56 -17.16
CA GLN A 97 -23.87 5.18 -17.04
C GLN A 97 -24.65 5.86 -18.17
N SER A 98 -25.17 5.06 -19.09
CA SER A 98 -26.15 5.49 -20.10
C SER A 98 -27.20 4.39 -20.25
N GLY A 99 -28.44 4.76 -20.56
CA GLY A 99 -29.55 3.82 -20.72
C GLY A 99 -29.33 2.79 -21.84
N ALA A 100 -28.42 3.07 -22.77
CA ALA A 100 -28.02 2.13 -23.83
C ALA A 100 -27.02 1.06 -23.35
N PHE A 101 -26.37 1.25 -22.21
CA PHE A 101 -25.38 0.31 -21.67
C PHE A 101 -25.97 -0.53 -20.54
N ASN A 102 -25.42 -1.73 -20.36
CA ASN A 102 -25.83 -2.66 -19.30
C ASN A 102 -27.34 -2.98 -19.28
N SER A 103 -28.00 -2.94 -20.45
CA SER A 103 -29.44 -3.18 -20.58
C SER A 103 -30.29 -2.34 -19.62
N GLY A 104 -29.85 -1.10 -19.33
CA GLY A 104 -30.51 -0.18 -18.40
C GLY A 104 -30.26 -0.45 -16.90
N ALA A 105 -29.52 -1.51 -16.54
CA ALA A 105 -29.16 -1.79 -15.16
C ALA A 105 -28.00 -0.88 -14.69
N LYS A 106 -28.05 -0.43 -13.43
CA LYS A 106 -27.00 0.42 -12.84
C LYS A 106 -25.75 -0.34 -12.42
N GLN A 107 -25.86 -1.65 -12.19
CA GLN A 107 -24.79 -2.49 -11.64
C GLN A 107 -24.69 -3.82 -12.37
N ARG A 108 -23.54 -4.50 -12.23
CA ARG A 108 -23.27 -5.84 -12.73
C ARG A 108 -22.76 -6.72 -11.59
N VAL A 109 -23.13 -8.00 -11.59
CA VAL A 109 -22.52 -9.01 -10.72
C VAL A 109 -21.66 -9.91 -11.59
N ILE A 110 -20.38 -10.00 -11.27
CA ILE A 110 -19.37 -10.73 -12.04
C ILE A 110 -18.92 -11.92 -11.22
N ARG A 111 -18.98 -13.12 -11.80
CA ARG A 111 -18.41 -14.34 -11.21
C ARG A 111 -16.97 -14.50 -11.69
N MET A 112 -16.02 -14.30 -10.79
CA MET A 112 -14.59 -14.53 -11.02
C MET A 112 -14.23 -15.97 -10.62
N VAL A 113 -13.56 -16.67 -11.53
CA VAL A 113 -13.01 -18.01 -11.32
C VAL A 113 -11.54 -17.97 -11.73
N GLU A 114 -10.66 -18.51 -10.91
CA GLU A 114 -9.24 -18.66 -11.25
C GLU A 114 -9.09 -19.72 -12.34
N ALA A 115 -8.39 -19.39 -13.42
CA ALA A 115 -8.08 -20.35 -14.47
C ALA A 115 -7.11 -21.40 -13.94
N GLN A 116 -7.40 -22.68 -14.17
CA GLN A 116 -6.53 -23.77 -13.73
C GLN A 116 -5.18 -23.69 -14.45
N VAL A 117 -4.10 -23.66 -13.67
CA VAL A 117 -2.72 -23.62 -14.17
C VAL A 117 -2.18 -25.04 -14.29
N ASP A 118 -1.51 -25.35 -15.41
CA ASP A 118 -0.86 -26.64 -15.61
C ASP A 118 0.43 -26.72 -14.77
N PRO A 119 0.57 -27.70 -13.86
CA PRO A 119 1.78 -27.84 -13.05
C PRO A 119 3.05 -28.18 -13.85
N MET A 120 2.92 -28.65 -15.09
CA MET A 120 4.04 -28.98 -15.98
C MET A 120 4.38 -27.87 -16.98
N GLU A 121 3.64 -26.76 -16.96
CA GLU A 121 3.91 -25.63 -17.84
C GLU A 121 5.19 -24.89 -17.39
N PRO A 122 6.19 -24.71 -18.28
CA PRO A 122 7.39 -23.93 -17.96
C PRO A 122 7.10 -22.41 -17.88
N PRO A 123 8.02 -21.59 -17.34
CA PRO A 123 7.84 -20.14 -17.28
C PRO A 123 7.60 -19.50 -18.66
N ARG A 124 6.49 -18.75 -18.79
CA ARG A 124 6.02 -18.20 -20.07
C ARG A 124 6.84 -17.02 -20.62
N PHE A 125 7.53 -16.27 -19.75
CA PHE A 125 8.21 -15.01 -20.12
C PHE A 125 9.67 -14.97 -19.67
N GLN A 126 10.49 -14.21 -20.40
CA GLN A 126 11.88 -13.94 -20.04
C GLN A 126 11.96 -12.86 -18.95
N ILE A 127 12.45 -13.23 -17.76
CA ILE A 127 12.50 -12.34 -16.58
C ILE A 127 13.84 -11.58 -16.49
N ASN A 128 14.83 -11.94 -17.30
CA ASN A 128 16.19 -11.39 -17.27
C ASN A 128 16.35 -9.98 -17.89
N LYS A 129 15.25 -9.31 -18.26
CA LYS A 129 15.31 -7.95 -18.81
C LYS A 129 15.76 -6.96 -17.74
N LYS A 130 16.96 -6.39 -17.91
CA LYS A 130 17.50 -5.36 -17.01
C LYS A 130 16.96 -3.98 -17.40
N ILE A 131 16.51 -3.24 -16.40
CA ILE A 131 15.97 -1.87 -16.54
C ILE A 131 16.83 -0.97 -15.63
N PRO A 132 17.25 0.24 -16.06
CA PRO A 132 17.96 1.17 -15.19
C PRO A 132 17.10 1.54 -13.97
N ARG A 133 17.74 1.89 -12.86
CA ARG A 133 17.03 2.28 -11.64
C ARG A 133 16.20 3.54 -11.92
N ALA A 134 14.96 3.55 -11.47
CA ALA A 134 14.10 4.74 -11.53
C ALA A 134 14.70 5.91 -10.72
N ALA A 135 14.22 7.12 -10.99
CA ALA A 135 14.61 8.30 -10.22
C ALA A 135 14.31 8.08 -8.72
N PRO A 136 15.18 8.57 -7.81
CA PRO A 136 14.92 8.50 -6.38
C PRO A 136 13.69 9.33 -6.01
N SER A 137 13.07 8.96 -4.90
CA SER A 137 12.03 9.75 -4.24
C SER A 137 12.65 10.87 -3.42
#